data_AF-T1EG35-F1
#
_entry.id   AF-T1EG35-F1
#
_cell.length_a   1.000
_cell.length_b   1.000
_cell.length_c   1.000
_cell.angle_alpha   90.00
_cell.angle_beta   90.00
_cell.angle_gamma   90.00
#
_symmetry.space_group_name_H-M   'P 1'
#
loop_
_entity.id
_entity.type
_entity.pdbx_description
1 polymer ?
#
loop_
_entity_poly.entity_id
_entity_poly.type
_entity_poly.pdbx_seq_one_letter_code
_entity_poly.pdbx_strand_id
1 'polypeptide(L)'
;MPVLTCRFYERKFPEIDDVVMVTVLSIAEMGAYVHLLEYNKIEGMILLSELSRRRIRSINKLIRVGRDECVVVIRVDKEKGYIDLSKRRVSPEEIIKCEEKFAKAKCVNSILTHVAQLMKYETDTQLEDLYMKTAWMFDRKMQRVGASYEAFKHAVTNPEVLDECDIDPETKAVLLANIKRRLTPHAVKIRSDIEVACYEYEGVDAVKMALREGLKLSTEEMPIKINLIAPPLYVMTTQTLERAEGDDDDEDDDDYDYRLC
;
A
#
# COMPACT_ATOMS: atom_id res chain seq x y z
N MET A 1 -16.01 -17.60 -16.40
CA MET A 1 -15.94 -17.63 -14.92
C MET A 1 -16.57 -16.34 -14.43
N PRO A 2 -17.56 -16.38 -13.52
CA PRO A 2 -18.15 -15.15 -13.00
C PRO A 2 -17.04 -14.38 -12.28
N VAL A 3 -16.75 -13.18 -12.77
CA VAL A 3 -15.91 -12.23 -12.05
C VAL A 3 -16.80 -11.66 -10.95
N LEU A 4 -16.82 -12.30 -9.78
CA LEU A 4 -17.49 -11.71 -8.62
C LEU A 4 -16.80 -10.37 -8.34
N THR A 5 -17.56 -9.29 -8.36
CA THR A 5 -17.05 -7.94 -8.11
C THR A 5 -17.81 -7.35 -6.96
N CYS A 6 -17.10 -7.08 -5.86
CA CYS A 6 -17.66 -6.41 -4.70
C CYS A 6 -17.15 -4.97 -4.59
N ARG A 7 -17.90 -4.14 -3.88
CA ARG A 7 -17.49 -2.78 -3.51
C ARG A 7 -16.40 -2.84 -2.45
N PHE A 8 -15.39 -1.99 -2.57
CA PHE A 8 -14.31 -1.91 -1.59
C PHE A 8 -14.76 -1.21 -0.30
N TYR A 9 -15.73 -0.30 -0.41
CA TYR A 9 -16.24 0.51 0.71
C TYR A 9 -17.72 0.25 0.97
N GLU A 10 -18.13 0.43 2.23
CA GLU A 10 -19.53 0.30 2.67
C GLU A 10 -20.43 1.29 1.92
N ARG A 11 -19.87 2.46 1.59
CA ARG A 11 -20.56 3.51 0.86
C ARG A 11 -20.72 3.12 -0.60
N LYS A 12 -21.96 3.16 -1.09
CA LYS A 12 -22.29 2.85 -2.49
C LYS A 12 -21.79 3.90 -3.48
N PHE A 13 -21.60 5.14 -3.03
CA PHE A 13 -21.13 6.26 -3.85
C PHE A 13 -20.03 7.04 -3.11
N PRO A 14 -19.04 7.59 -3.83
CA PRO A 14 -18.04 8.49 -3.25
C PRO A 14 -18.67 9.82 -2.81
N GLU A 15 -17.95 10.57 -1.98
CA GLU A 15 -18.30 11.94 -1.64
C GLU A 15 -17.73 12.95 -2.65
N ILE A 16 -18.26 14.17 -2.60
CA ILE A 16 -17.73 15.28 -3.38
C ILE A 16 -16.32 15.63 -2.85
N ASP A 17 -15.42 15.97 -3.76
CA ASP A 17 -13.99 16.23 -3.55
C ASP A 17 -13.15 15.00 -3.13
N ASP A 18 -13.71 13.80 -3.15
CA ASP A 18 -12.95 12.58 -2.87
C ASP A 18 -12.05 12.18 -4.07
N VAL A 19 -10.85 11.68 -3.77
CA VAL A 19 -9.86 11.27 -4.78
C VAL A 19 -9.95 9.77 -4.97
N VAL A 20 -10.37 9.36 -6.17
CA VAL A 20 -10.66 7.97 -6.51
C VAL A 20 -9.83 7.51 -7.72
N MET A 21 -9.52 6.22 -7.73
CA MET A 21 -8.84 5.57 -8.84
C MET A 21 -9.85 5.03 -9.86
N VAL A 22 -9.72 5.47 -11.11
CA VAL A 22 -10.64 5.09 -12.19
C VAL A 22 -9.90 4.43 -13.35
N THR A 23 -10.56 3.49 -14.03
CA THR A 23 -10.06 2.94 -15.29
C THR A 23 -10.84 3.50 -16.45
N VAL A 24 -10.15 3.99 -17.47
CA VAL A 24 -10.81 4.55 -18.66
C VAL A 24 -11.35 3.44 -19.57
N LEU A 25 -12.65 3.47 -19.88
CA LEU A 25 -13.25 2.51 -20.83
C LEU A 25 -13.29 3.03 -22.24
N SER A 26 -13.78 4.25 -22.42
CA SER A 26 -13.99 4.80 -23.74
C SER A 26 -13.83 6.32 -23.71
N ILE A 27 -13.43 6.85 -24.85
CA ILE A 27 -13.24 8.28 -25.05
C ILE A 27 -14.30 8.70 -26.06
N ALA A 28 -15.15 9.64 -25.68
CA ALA A 28 -16.19 10.23 -26.52
C ALA A 28 -15.86 11.71 -26.81
N GLU A 29 -16.63 12.35 -27.70
CA GLU A 29 -16.42 13.76 -28.05
C GLU A 29 -16.72 14.72 -26.89
N MET A 30 -17.65 14.36 -26.00
CA MET A 30 -18.01 15.17 -24.84
C MET A 30 -17.09 14.95 -23.62
N GLY A 31 -16.36 13.83 -23.56
CA GLY A 31 -15.57 13.45 -22.39
C GLY A 31 -15.05 12.01 -22.44
N ALA A 32 -14.48 11.53 -21.34
CA ALA A 32 -14.05 10.14 -21.19
C ALA A 32 -14.95 9.41 -20.19
N TYR A 33 -15.45 8.24 -20.60
CA TYR A 33 -16.17 7.32 -19.71
C TYR A 33 -15.17 6.44 -18.98
N VAL A 34 -15.35 6.36 -17.67
CA VAL A 34 -14.46 5.64 -16.77
C VAL A 34 -15.26 4.76 -15.81
N HIS A 35 -14.64 3.70 -15.31
CA HIS A 35 -15.18 2.91 -14.21
C HIS A 35 -14.40 3.18 -12.94
N LEU A 36 -15.12 3.45 -11.85
CA LEU A 36 -14.56 3.54 -10.51
C LEU A 36 -14.30 2.12 -9.98
N LEU A 37 -13.03 1.72 -9.88
CA LEU A 37 -12.68 0.37 -9.44
C LEU A 37 -13.10 0.11 -7.99
N GLU A 38 -13.04 1.14 -7.16
CA GLU A 38 -13.31 1.08 -5.72
C GLU A 38 -14.80 0.85 -5.40
N TYR A 39 -15.71 1.31 -6.26
CA TYR A 39 -17.15 1.31 -6.00
C TYR A 39 -17.93 0.31 -6.85
N ASN A 40 -17.35 -0.86 -7.18
CA ASN A 40 -17.98 -1.88 -8.04
C ASN A 40 -18.20 -1.42 -9.49
N LYS A 41 -17.18 -0.76 -10.07
CA LYS A 41 -17.16 -0.36 -11.48
C LYS A 41 -18.34 0.53 -11.88
N ILE A 42 -18.77 1.41 -10.99
CA ILE A 42 -19.77 2.44 -11.33
C ILE A 42 -19.21 3.30 -12.45
N GLU A 43 -20.08 3.66 -13.38
CA GLU A 43 -19.75 4.54 -14.50
C GLU A 43 -19.58 5.98 -14.03
N GLY A 44 -18.46 6.58 -14.41
CA GLY A 44 -18.17 8.00 -14.22
C GLY A 44 -17.83 8.66 -15.56
N MET A 45 -17.97 9.97 -15.61
CA MET A 45 -17.61 10.78 -16.78
C MET A 45 -16.60 11.85 -16.39
N ILE A 46 -15.51 11.95 -17.14
CA ILE A 46 -14.57 13.06 -17.07
C ILE A 46 -14.89 14.03 -18.21
N LEU A 47 -15.26 15.26 -17.89
CA LEU A 47 -15.45 16.30 -18.90
C LEU A 47 -14.11 16.68 -19.54
N LEU A 48 -14.13 16.97 -20.84
CA LEU A 48 -12.93 17.41 -21.57
C LEU A 48 -12.28 18.66 -20.95
N SER A 49 -13.10 19.60 -20.46
CA SER A 49 -12.67 20.82 -19.78
C SER A 49 -11.96 20.56 -18.45
N GLU A 50 -12.22 19.41 -17.83
CA GLU A 50 -11.66 18.99 -16.54
C GLU A 50 -10.50 18.00 -16.70
N LEU A 51 -10.04 17.78 -17.94
CA LEU A 51 -8.94 16.88 -18.26
C LEU A 51 -7.55 17.51 -18.11
N SER A 52 -7.41 18.79 -18.45
CA SER A 52 -6.13 19.50 -18.38
C SER A 52 -6.31 21.00 -18.19
N ARG A 53 -5.35 21.64 -17.50
CA ARG A 53 -5.28 23.11 -17.35
C ARG A 53 -4.82 23.81 -18.63
N ARG A 54 -4.20 23.10 -19.58
CA ARG A 54 -3.60 23.66 -20.81
C ARG A 54 -4.41 23.26 -22.05
N ARG A 55 -4.30 24.05 -23.13
CA ARG A 55 -4.96 23.73 -24.41
C ARG A 55 -4.43 22.41 -24.97
N ILE A 56 -5.35 21.48 -25.23
CA ILE A 56 -5.04 20.10 -25.59
C ILE A 56 -4.88 20.01 -27.12
N ARG A 57 -3.76 19.46 -27.61
CA ARG A 57 -3.59 19.13 -29.04
C ARG A 57 -4.17 17.76 -29.40
N SER A 58 -4.10 16.78 -28.48
CA SER A 58 -4.65 15.44 -28.68
C SER A 58 -4.98 14.79 -27.33
N ILE A 59 -6.20 14.28 -27.19
CA ILE A 59 -6.73 13.62 -25.98
C ILE A 59 -6.03 12.28 -25.75
N ASN A 60 -5.75 11.53 -26.81
CA ASN A 60 -5.12 10.20 -26.76
C ASN A 60 -3.71 10.19 -26.14
N LYS A 61 -3.06 11.37 -26.01
CA LYS A 61 -1.77 11.50 -25.33
C LYS A 61 -1.91 11.64 -23.81
N LEU A 62 -3.03 12.19 -23.35
CA LEU A 62 -3.31 12.47 -21.93
C LEU A 62 -4.02 11.31 -21.24
N ILE A 63 -4.90 10.63 -21.96
CA ILE A 63 -5.65 9.48 -21.48
C ILE A 63 -5.56 8.38 -22.51
N ARG A 64 -5.36 7.15 -22.03
CA ARG A 64 -5.49 5.93 -22.84
C ARG A 64 -6.56 5.04 -22.25
N VAL A 65 -7.36 4.47 -23.14
CA VAL A 65 -8.31 3.42 -22.79
C VAL A 65 -7.56 2.26 -22.12
N GLY A 66 -8.14 1.76 -21.02
CA GLY A 66 -7.61 0.66 -20.22
C GLY A 66 -6.55 1.05 -19.20
N ARG A 67 -6.18 2.33 -19.08
CA ARG A 67 -5.29 2.81 -18.01
C ARG A 67 -6.07 3.29 -16.79
N ASP A 68 -5.42 3.13 -15.65
CA ASP A 68 -5.77 3.69 -14.37
C ASP A 68 -5.30 5.15 -14.24
N GLU A 69 -6.17 5.98 -13.70
CA GLU A 69 -5.96 7.42 -13.51
C GLU A 69 -6.59 7.84 -12.18
N CYS A 70 -5.87 8.67 -11.41
CA CYS A 70 -6.42 9.29 -10.21
C CYS A 70 -7.22 10.55 -10.59
N VAL A 71 -8.45 10.65 -10.10
CA VAL A 71 -9.35 11.76 -10.38
C VAL A 71 -10.13 12.16 -9.12
N VAL A 72 -10.53 13.43 -9.05
CA VAL A 72 -11.38 13.95 -7.98
C VAL A 72 -12.84 13.93 -8.42
N VAL A 73 -13.73 13.55 -7.52
CA VAL A 73 -15.18 13.62 -7.71
C VAL A 73 -15.66 15.06 -7.54
N ILE A 74 -16.27 15.64 -8.58
CA ILE A 74 -16.86 16.98 -8.48
C ILE A 74 -18.32 16.91 -8.05
N ARG A 75 -19.06 15.98 -8.65
CA ARG A 75 -20.50 15.91 -8.49
C ARG A 75 -20.95 14.46 -8.58
N VAL A 76 -21.91 14.12 -7.73
CA VAL A 76 -22.52 12.79 -7.67
C VAL A 76 -24.02 12.93 -7.74
N ASP A 77 -24.62 12.45 -8.83
CA ASP A 77 -26.07 12.37 -8.98
C ASP A 77 -26.53 10.96 -8.61
N LYS A 78 -26.91 10.76 -7.34
CA LYS A 78 -27.28 9.46 -6.75
C LYS A 78 -28.52 8.82 -7.41
N GLU A 79 -29.41 9.63 -8.00
CA GLU A 79 -30.64 9.15 -8.64
C GLU A 79 -30.38 8.53 -10.01
N LYS A 80 -29.45 9.11 -10.77
CA LYS A 80 -29.10 8.64 -12.12
C LYS A 80 -27.84 7.79 -12.16
N GLY A 81 -27.05 7.78 -11.08
CA GLY A 81 -25.79 7.05 -10.98
C GLY A 81 -24.64 7.70 -11.76
N TYR A 82 -24.78 8.97 -12.18
CA TYR A 82 -23.71 9.69 -12.86
C TYR A 82 -22.78 10.35 -11.86
N ILE A 83 -21.48 10.22 -12.11
CA ILE A 83 -20.42 10.84 -11.33
C ILE A 83 -19.56 11.68 -12.27
N ASP A 84 -19.52 12.99 -12.04
CA ASP A 84 -18.63 13.89 -12.76
C ASP A 84 -17.28 13.96 -12.06
N LEU A 85 -16.23 13.72 -12.84
CA LEU A 85 -14.86 13.58 -12.36
C LEU A 85 -13.95 14.63 -13.00
N SER A 86 -12.91 15.02 -12.27
CA SER A 86 -11.87 15.94 -12.75
C SER A 86 -10.48 15.45 -12.46
N LYS A 87 -9.64 15.49 -13.51
CA LYS A 87 -8.19 15.28 -13.41
C LYS A 87 -7.45 16.59 -13.13
N ARG A 88 -8.09 17.74 -13.38
CA ARG A 88 -7.48 19.07 -13.28
C ARG A 88 -7.21 19.53 -11.84
N ARG A 89 -8.05 19.07 -10.91
CA ARG A 89 -8.03 19.48 -9.50
C ARG A 89 -7.06 18.67 -8.64
N VAL A 90 -6.61 17.51 -9.13
CA VAL A 90 -5.75 16.59 -8.39
C VAL A 90 -4.34 17.14 -8.29
N SER A 91 -3.81 17.21 -7.07
CA SER A 91 -2.39 17.53 -6.82
C SER A 91 -1.52 16.27 -6.85
N PRO A 92 -0.23 16.35 -7.23
CA PRO A 92 0.63 15.16 -7.30
C PRO A 92 0.75 14.43 -5.95
N GLU A 93 0.71 15.16 -4.83
CA GLU A 93 0.70 14.57 -3.48
C GLU A 93 -0.56 13.73 -3.22
N GLU A 94 -1.71 14.14 -3.76
CA GLU A 94 -2.96 13.41 -3.64
C GLU A 94 -2.97 12.16 -4.53
N ILE A 95 -2.30 12.21 -5.68
CA ILE A 95 -2.13 11.04 -6.57
C ILE A 95 -1.38 9.94 -5.80
N ILE A 96 -0.27 10.27 -5.15
CA ILE A 96 0.55 9.31 -4.40
C ILE A 96 -0.28 8.70 -3.26
N LYS A 97 -0.94 9.54 -2.45
CA LYS A 97 -1.81 9.08 -1.35
C LYS A 97 -2.95 8.19 -1.85
N CYS A 98 -3.56 8.54 -2.99
CA CYS A 98 -4.62 7.75 -3.61
C CYS A 98 -4.07 6.41 -4.14
N GLU A 99 -2.91 6.40 -4.79
CA GLU A 99 -2.27 5.18 -5.29
C GLU A 99 -1.92 4.23 -4.15
N GLU A 100 -1.37 4.72 -3.05
CA GLU A 100 -1.09 3.91 -1.85
C GLU A 100 -2.37 3.34 -1.23
N LYS A 101 -3.42 4.17 -1.07
CA LYS A 101 -4.73 3.72 -0.57
C LYS A 101 -5.32 2.65 -1.48
N PHE A 102 -5.29 2.88 -2.79
CA PHE A 102 -5.81 1.96 -3.79
C PHE A 102 -5.02 0.66 -3.82
N ALA A 103 -3.69 0.70 -3.71
CA ALA A 103 -2.84 -0.49 -3.63
C ALA A 103 -3.18 -1.33 -2.39
N LYS A 104 -3.30 -0.69 -1.22
CA LYS A 104 -3.74 -1.33 0.03
C LYS A 104 -5.11 -2.01 -0.15
N ALA A 105 -6.09 -1.27 -0.69
CA ALA A 105 -7.44 -1.76 -0.92
C ALA A 105 -7.48 -2.92 -1.95
N LYS A 106 -6.71 -2.81 -3.03
CA LYS A 106 -6.57 -3.84 -4.09
C LYS A 106 -5.95 -5.13 -3.55
N CYS A 107 -4.96 -5.02 -2.66
CA CYS A 107 -4.40 -6.17 -1.95
C CYS A 107 -5.48 -6.88 -1.12
N VAL A 108 -6.26 -6.14 -0.33
CA VAL A 108 -7.36 -6.69 0.47
C VAL A 108 -8.41 -7.38 -0.41
N ASN A 109 -8.87 -6.72 -1.48
CA ASN A 109 -9.82 -7.33 -2.40
C ASN A 109 -9.24 -8.58 -3.07
N SER A 110 -7.95 -8.59 -3.43
CA SER A 110 -7.33 -9.79 -4.00
C SER A 110 -7.28 -10.95 -3.02
N ILE A 111 -7.07 -10.69 -1.72
CA ILE A 111 -7.10 -11.72 -0.68
C ILE A 111 -8.52 -12.27 -0.54
N LEU A 112 -9.50 -11.38 -0.38
CA LEU A 112 -10.92 -11.77 -0.22
C LEU A 112 -11.46 -12.50 -1.46
N THR A 113 -11.12 -12.05 -2.67
CA THR A 113 -11.47 -12.74 -3.93
C THR A 113 -10.87 -14.14 -3.98
N HIS A 114 -9.62 -14.30 -3.52
CA HIS A 114 -8.98 -15.62 -3.51
C HIS A 114 -9.59 -16.55 -2.46
N VAL A 115 -9.95 -16.02 -1.28
CA VAL A 115 -10.70 -16.77 -0.26
C VAL A 115 -12.06 -17.19 -0.82
N ALA A 116 -12.79 -16.28 -1.49
CA ALA A 116 -14.06 -16.58 -2.13
C ALA A 116 -13.96 -17.66 -3.22
N GLN A 117 -12.87 -17.66 -4.01
CA GLN A 117 -12.59 -18.72 -4.98
C GLN A 117 -12.34 -20.08 -4.32
N LEU A 118 -11.60 -20.10 -3.20
CA LEU A 118 -11.31 -21.33 -2.46
C LEU A 118 -12.58 -21.91 -1.81
N MET A 119 -13.45 -21.05 -1.30
CA MET A 119 -14.73 -21.44 -0.72
C MET A 119 -15.83 -21.69 -1.77
N LYS A 120 -15.51 -21.49 -3.06
CA LYS A 120 -16.42 -21.65 -4.20
C LYS A 120 -17.72 -20.86 -4.03
N TYR A 121 -17.63 -19.60 -3.60
CA TYR A 121 -18.81 -18.74 -3.60
C TYR A 121 -19.25 -18.46 -5.04
N GLU A 122 -20.50 -18.79 -5.32
CA GLU A 122 -21.11 -18.63 -6.64
C GLU A 122 -21.99 -17.37 -6.72
N THR A 123 -22.29 -16.73 -5.58
CA THR A 123 -23.23 -15.60 -5.51
C THR A 123 -22.57 -14.33 -4.97
N ASP A 124 -22.82 -13.18 -5.61
CA ASP A 124 -22.32 -11.86 -5.19
C ASP A 124 -22.75 -11.46 -3.76
N THR A 125 -23.88 -11.98 -3.27
CA THR A 125 -24.36 -11.74 -1.90
C THR A 125 -23.53 -12.43 -0.84
N GLN A 126 -22.94 -13.59 -1.13
CA GLN A 126 -22.02 -14.27 -0.19
C GLN A 126 -20.70 -13.51 -0.07
N LEU A 127 -20.26 -12.92 -1.18
CA LEU A 127 -19.11 -12.02 -1.17
C LEU A 127 -19.43 -10.74 -0.40
N GLU A 128 -20.60 -10.13 -0.62
CA GLU A 128 -21.03 -8.94 0.12
C GLU A 128 -21.12 -9.20 1.64
N ASP A 129 -21.64 -10.36 2.06
CA ASP A 129 -21.68 -10.76 3.48
C ASP A 129 -20.27 -10.91 4.08
N LEU A 130 -19.34 -11.53 3.34
CA LEU A 130 -17.94 -11.63 3.75
C LEU A 130 -17.29 -10.25 3.88
N TYR A 131 -17.56 -9.34 2.94
CA TYR A 131 -17.07 -7.97 2.98
C TYR A 131 -17.66 -7.17 4.15
N MET A 132 -18.95 -7.37 4.45
CA MET A 132 -19.63 -6.75 5.58
C MET A 132 -19.02 -7.20 6.91
N LYS A 133 -18.70 -8.49 7.03
CA LYS A 133 -18.11 -9.08 8.24
C LYS A 133 -16.61 -8.79 8.40
N THR A 134 -15.88 -8.57 7.30
CA THR A 134 -14.43 -8.28 7.33
C THR A 134 -14.15 -6.81 7.03
N ALA A 135 -14.10 -6.45 5.74
CA ALA A 135 -13.61 -5.15 5.26
C ALA A 135 -14.39 -3.97 5.85
N TRP A 136 -15.73 -4.02 5.88
CA TRP A 136 -16.56 -2.93 6.41
C TRP A 136 -16.59 -2.90 7.94
N MET A 137 -16.40 -4.03 8.62
CA MET A 137 -16.20 -4.05 10.06
C MET A 137 -14.92 -3.30 10.44
N PHE A 138 -13.82 -3.55 9.73
CA PHE A 138 -12.56 -2.84 9.96
C PHE A 138 -12.63 -1.36 9.56
N ASP A 139 -13.33 -1.04 8.47
CA ASP A 139 -13.55 0.36 8.05
C ASP A 139 -14.38 1.15 9.09
N ARG A 140 -15.40 0.52 9.68
CA ARG A 140 -16.18 1.09 10.80
C ARG A 140 -15.35 1.24 12.06
N LYS A 141 -14.53 0.26 12.41
CA LYS A 141 -13.74 0.26 13.65
C LYS A 141 -12.64 1.32 13.63
N MET A 142 -12.01 1.55 12.48
CA MET A 142 -10.95 2.54 12.33
C MET A 142 -11.40 3.88 11.72
N GLN A 143 -12.67 3.98 11.29
CA GLN A 143 -13.31 5.20 10.77
C GLN A 143 -12.49 5.91 9.67
N ARG A 144 -11.65 5.14 8.95
CA ARG A 144 -10.70 5.60 7.94
C ARG A 144 -10.68 4.64 6.76
N VAL A 145 -11.00 5.21 5.61
CA VAL A 145 -10.96 4.56 4.30
C VAL A 145 -9.52 4.07 4.01
N GLY A 146 -9.34 2.74 4.00
CA GLY A 146 -8.03 2.08 3.75
C GLY A 146 -7.36 1.45 4.96
N ALA A 147 -7.95 1.60 6.16
CA ALA A 147 -7.43 1.01 7.39
C ALA A 147 -7.56 -0.53 7.47
N SER A 148 -8.36 -1.14 6.58
CA SER A 148 -8.51 -2.60 6.51
C SER A 148 -7.15 -3.28 6.30
N TYR A 149 -6.24 -2.71 5.50
CA TYR A 149 -4.92 -3.28 5.28
C TYR A 149 -4.05 -3.28 6.55
N GLU A 150 -4.12 -2.23 7.34
CA GLU A 150 -3.42 -2.14 8.63
C GLU A 150 -4.01 -3.13 9.64
N ALA A 151 -5.34 -3.27 9.68
CA ALA A 151 -5.99 -4.31 10.46
C ALA A 151 -5.55 -5.73 10.04
N PHE A 152 -5.39 -5.98 8.73
CA PHE A 152 -4.85 -7.25 8.23
C PHE A 152 -3.37 -7.44 8.60
N LYS A 153 -2.56 -6.39 8.61
CA LYS A 153 -1.16 -6.43 9.06
C LYS A 153 -1.11 -6.75 10.57
N HIS A 154 -1.93 -6.07 11.37
CA HIS A 154 -2.07 -6.36 12.79
C HIS A 154 -2.63 -7.75 13.05
N ALA A 155 -3.49 -8.30 12.19
CA ALA A 155 -3.99 -9.66 12.31
C ALA A 155 -2.91 -10.74 12.08
N VAL A 156 -1.79 -10.41 11.42
CA VAL A 156 -0.63 -11.31 11.32
C VAL A 156 0.10 -11.41 12.67
N THR A 157 0.24 -10.29 13.37
CA THR A 157 0.93 -10.19 14.67
C THR A 157 0.03 -10.64 15.82
N ASN A 158 -1.23 -10.20 15.82
CA ASN A 158 -2.23 -10.47 16.86
C ASN A 158 -3.45 -11.19 16.25
N PRO A 159 -3.56 -12.52 16.39
CA PRO A 159 -4.67 -13.30 15.86
C PRO A 159 -6.05 -12.94 16.42
N GLU A 160 -6.10 -12.26 17.57
CA GLU A 160 -7.33 -11.90 18.31
C GLU A 160 -8.20 -10.87 17.58
N VAL A 161 -7.60 -10.03 16.71
CA VAL A 161 -8.33 -9.04 15.89
C VAL A 161 -9.35 -9.73 14.97
N LEU A 162 -9.14 -11.02 14.68
CA LEU A 162 -9.96 -11.84 13.81
C LEU A 162 -11.00 -12.69 14.59
N ASP A 163 -11.02 -12.65 15.93
CA ASP A 163 -12.04 -13.30 16.77
C ASP A 163 -13.30 -12.45 16.95
N GLU A 164 -13.20 -11.13 16.73
CA GLU A 164 -14.38 -10.25 16.71
C GLU A 164 -15.21 -10.40 15.42
N CYS A 165 -14.67 -11.04 14.38
CA CYS A 165 -15.38 -11.30 13.13
C CYS A 165 -16.25 -12.57 13.24
N ASP A 166 -17.57 -12.41 13.08
CA ASP A 166 -18.60 -13.47 13.05
C ASP A 166 -18.52 -14.32 11.77
N ILE A 167 -17.39 -15.01 11.59
CA ILE A 167 -17.04 -15.77 10.39
C ILE A 167 -16.80 -17.23 10.77
N ASP A 168 -17.25 -18.14 9.90
CA ASP A 168 -16.99 -19.57 10.06
C ASP A 168 -15.50 -19.86 10.33
N PRO A 169 -15.18 -20.73 11.30
CA PRO A 169 -13.81 -21.02 11.69
C PRO A 169 -12.96 -21.57 10.53
N GLU A 170 -13.60 -22.19 9.54
CA GLU A 170 -12.96 -22.66 8.31
C GLU A 170 -12.51 -21.48 7.41
N THR A 171 -13.37 -20.49 7.19
CA THR A 171 -13.03 -19.27 6.45
C THR A 171 -11.92 -18.48 7.15
N LYS A 172 -11.97 -18.41 8.48
CA LYS A 172 -10.96 -17.72 9.30
C LYS A 172 -9.57 -18.33 9.13
N ALA A 173 -9.46 -19.66 9.16
CA ALA A 173 -8.19 -20.36 8.96
C ALA A 173 -7.63 -20.12 7.55
N VAL A 174 -8.48 -20.19 6.52
CA VAL A 174 -8.09 -19.94 5.13
C VAL A 174 -7.68 -18.48 4.92
N LEU A 175 -8.39 -17.54 5.52
CA LEU A 175 -8.08 -16.12 5.48
C LEU A 175 -6.71 -15.85 6.12
N LEU A 176 -6.48 -16.37 7.33
CA LEU A 176 -5.21 -16.19 8.07
C LEU A 176 -4.02 -16.81 7.33
N ALA A 177 -4.19 -17.99 6.73
CA ALA A 177 -3.17 -18.61 5.89
C ALA A 177 -2.84 -17.76 4.64
N ASN A 178 -3.86 -17.17 4.01
CA ASN A 178 -3.67 -16.32 2.84
C ASN A 178 -3.05 -14.95 3.18
N ILE A 179 -3.45 -14.36 4.31
CA ILE A 179 -2.82 -13.13 4.81
C ILE A 179 -1.36 -13.41 5.12
N LYS A 180 -1.02 -14.47 5.86
CA LYS A 180 0.38 -14.83 6.10
C LYS A 180 1.14 -15.04 4.78
N ARG A 181 0.57 -15.76 3.81
CA ARG A 181 1.28 -16.01 2.54
C ARG A 181 1.53 -14.76 1.70
N ARG A 182 0.63 -13.77 1.72
CA ARG A 182 0.75 -12.56 0.89
C ARG A 182 1.29 -11.33 1.61
N LEU A 183 1.14 -11.25 2.92
CA LEU A 183 1.41 -10.08 3.75
C LEU A 183 2.51 -10.33 4.78
N THR A 184 3.12 -11.52 4.82
CA THR A 184 4.34 -11.68 5.63
C THR A 184 5.37 -10.69 5.10
N PRO A 185 5.83 -9.73 5.92
CA PRO A 185 6.89 -8.83 5.51
C PRO A 185 8.09 -9.69 5.14
N HIS A 186 8.48 -9.65 3.87
CA HIS A 186 9.74 -10.24 3.46
C HIS A 186 10.83 -9.45 4.17
N ALA A 187 11.66 -10.15 4.95
CA ALA A 187 12.75 -9.54 5.71
C ALA A 187 13.55 -8.62 4.77
N VAL A 188 13.52 -7.32 5.08
CA VAL A 188 14.26 -6.34 4.30
C VAL A 188 15.71 -6.48 4.72
N LYS A 189 16.59 -6.69 3.74
CA LYS A 189 18.03 -6.66 3.97
C LYS A 189 18.44 -5.20 3.97
N ILE A 190 18.67 -4.65 5.15
CA ILE A 190 19.26 -3.33 5.32
C ILE A 190 20.76 -3.50 5.20
N ARG A 191 21.38 -2.65 4.38
CA ARG A 191 22.82 -2.62 4.17
C ARG A 191 23.30 -1.21 4.50
N SER A 192 24.18 -1.11 5.49
CA SER A 192 24.83 0.14 5.88
C SER A 192 26.33 -0.01 5.63
N ASP A 193 26.89 0.95 4.90
CA ASP A 193 28.32 1.02 4.65
C ASP A 193 28.94 1.86 5.78
N ILE A 194 29.95 1.32 6.47
CA ILE A 194 30.59 1.93 7.65
C ILE A 194 32.07 2.15 7.33
N GLU A 195 32.52 3.39 7.45
CA GLU A 195 33.94 3.73 7.33
C GLU A 195 34.57 3.81 8.73
N VAL A 196 35.56 2.95 8.99
CA VAL A 196 36.30 2.98 10.25
C VAL A 196 37.79 3.10 9.96
N ALA A 197 38.39 4.21 10.36
CA ALA A 197 39.81 4.46 10.30
C ALA A 197 40.34 4.84 11.69
N CYS A 198 41.41 4.18 12.12
CA CYS A 198 42.15 4.57 13.33
C CYS A 198 43.65 4.56 13.00
N TYR A 199 44.32 5.67 13.26
CA TYR A 199 45.72 5.91 12.89
C TYR A 199 46.71 5.73 14.05
N GLU A 200 46.22 5.30 15.22
CA GLU A 200 47.07 5.03 16.38
C GLU A 200 47.79 3.68 16.29
N TYR A 201 48.86 3.50 17.08
CA TYR A 201 49.70 2.29 17.10
C TYR A 201 48.91 1.02 17.45
N GLU A 202 47.80 1.16 18.19
CA GLU A 202 46.86 0.07 18.52
C GLU A 202 45.55 0.13 17.71
N GLY A 203 45.51 0.91 16.62
CA GLY A 203 44.27 1.18 15.87
C GLY A 203 43.59 -0.07 15.30
N VAL A 204 44.35 -1.11 14.98
CA VAL A 204 43.78 -2.39 14.50
C VAL A 204 42.99 -3.11 15.61
N ASP A 205 43.39 -2.97 16.87
CA ASP A 205 42.69 -3.58 18.00
C ASP A 205 41.41 -2.80 18.36
N ALA A 206 41.49 -1.47 18.33
CA ALA A 206 40.34 -0.59 18.52
C ALA A 206 39.22 -0.85 17.49
N VAL A 207 39.57 -0.97 16.20
CA VAL A 207 38.60 -1.29 15.13
C VAL A 207 37.98 -2.67 15.34
N LYS A 208 38.78 -3.69 15.70
CA LYS A 208 38.26 -5.03 15.99
C LYS A 208 37.34 -5.05 17.20
N MET A 209 37.66 -4.29 18.25
CA MET A 209 36.84 -4.19 19.45
C MET A 209 35.51 -3.52 19.14
N ALA A 210 35.51 -2.41 18.39
CA ALA A 210 34.30 -1.71 17.96
C ALA A 210 33.38 -2.62 17.13
N LEU A 211 33.93 -3.35 16.15
CA LEU A 211 33.15 -4.30 15.34
C LEU A 211 32.61 -5.47 16.17
N ARG A 212 33.34 -5.88 17.22
CA ARG A 212 32.93 -6.98 18.11
C ARG A 212 31.83 -6.55 19.07
N GLU A 213 31.87 -5.33 19.60
CA GLU A 213 30.75 -4.76 20.37
C GLU A 213 29.52 -4.57 19.48
N GLY A 214 29.70 -4.10 18.23
CA GLY A 214 28.63 -4.04 17.24
C GLY A 214 28.00 -5.40 16.94
N LEU A 215 28.80 -6.48 16.94
CA LEU A 215 28.29 -7.85 16.80
C LEU A 215 27.57 -8.34 18.08
N LYS A 216 27.95 -7.88 19.27
CA LYS A 216 27.30 -8.30 20.53
C LYS A 216 25.90 -7.71 20.71
N LEU A 217 25.62 -6.56 20.09
CA LEU A 217 24.29 -5.97 20.08
C LEU A 217 23.30 -6.73 19.17
N SER A 218 23.74 -7.83 18.52
CA SER A 218 22.86 -8.63 17.68
C SER A 218 21.86 -9.45 18.51
N THR A 219 20.57 -9.24 18.25
CA THR A 219 19.45 -9.99 18.84
C THR A 219 19.14 -11.22 17.98
N GLU A 220 18.60 -12.30 18.57
CA GLU A 220 18.28 -13.56 17.88
C GLU A 220 17.27 -13.37 16.72
N GLU A 221 16.46 -12.31 16.77
CA GLU A 221 15.52 -11.90 15.72
C GLU A 221 16.15 -11.02 14.61
N MET A 222 17.34 -10.44 14.85
CA MET A 222 18.03 -9.55 13.91
C MET A 222 19.52 -9.92 13.78
N PRO A 223 19.86 -10.90 12.92
CA PRO A 223 21.25 -11.28 12.72
C PRO A 223 22.01 -10.20 11.95
N ILE A 224 22.89 -9.49 12.64
CA ILE A 224 23.81 -8.51 12.06
C ILE A 224 25.03 -9.25 11.49
N LYS A 225 25.34 -9.03 10.21
CA LYS A 225 26.55 -9.55 9.55
C LYS A 225 27.41 -8.39 9.09
N ILE A 226 28.64 -8.33 9.58
CA ILE A 226 29.62 -7.34 9.13
C ILE A 226 30.61 -8.02 8.19
N ASN A 227 30.73 -7.53 6.96
CA ASN A 227 31.69 -7.96 5.97
C ASN A 227 32.67 -6.82 5.67
N LEU A 228 33.94 -7.17 5.47
CA LEU A 228 34.96 -6.22 5.00
C LEU A 228 34.97 -6.27 3.47
N ILE A 229 34.82 -5.11 2.82
CA ILE A 229 34.99 -4.99 1.35
C ILE A 229 36.44 -4.61 1.03
N ALA A 230 36.91 -3.49 1.60
CA ALA A 230 38.27 -3.00 1.44
C ALA A 230 38.59 -2.05 2.61
N PRO A 231 39.80 -2.01 3.18
CA PRO A 231 40.13 -0.98 4.18
C PRO A 231 39.99 0.44 3.57
N PRO A 232 39.33 1.43 4.22
CA PRO A 232 38.66 1.43 5.54
C PRO A 232 37.13 1.16 5.51
N LEU A 233 36.59 0.66 4.40
CA LEU A 233 35.18 0.36 4.15
C LEU A 233 34.75 -1.02 4.68
N TYR A 234 33.85 -1.00 5.65
CA TYR A 234 33.12 -2.14 6.19
C TYR A 234 31.66 -2.05 5.77
N VAL A 235 30.99 -3.20 5.68
CA VAL A 235 29.58 -3.26 5.33
C VAL A 235 28.84 -4.09 6.35
N MET A 236 27.88 -3.48 7.01
CA MET A 236 26.94 -4.15 7.89
C MET A 236 25.69 -4.51 7.10
N THR A 237 25.25 -5.76 7.21
CA THR A 237 24.00 -6.25 6.65
C THR A 237 23.15 -6.82 7.76
N THR A 238 21.96 -6.26 7.95
CA THR A 238 20.98 -6.73 8.94
C THR A 238 19.71 -7.14 8.21
N GLN A 239 19.02 -8.16 8.73
CA GLN A 239 17.69 -8.55 8.26
C GLN A 239 16.68 -8.19 9.35
N THR A 240 15.78 -7.28 9.05
CA THR A 240 14.69 -6.90 9.95
C THR A 240 13.34 -7.23 9.31
N LEU A 241 12.37 -7.60 10.16
CA LEU A 241 10.99 -7.87 9.76
C LEU A 241 10.18 -6.57 9.61
N GLU A 242 10.68 -5.46 10.13
CA GLU A 242 10.00 -4.18 10.13
C GLU A 242 10.89 -3.10 9.52
N ARG A 243 10.34 -2.41 8.51
CA ARG A 243 10.99 -1.32 7.79
C ARG A 243 11.00 -0.01 8.60
N ALA A 244 10.33 0.03 9.75
CA ALA A 244 10.13 1.25 10.53
C ALA A 244 11.23 1.50 11.57
N GLU A 245 11.73 0.47 12.25
CA GLU A 245 12.76 0.67 13.29
C GLU A 245 14.20 0.78 12.74
N GLY A 246 14.39 0.66 11.43
CA GLY A 246 15.72 0.67 10.81
C GLY A 246 16.07 1.95 10.04
N ASP A 247 15.10 2.82 9.76
CA ASP A 247 15.30 4.05 8.97
C ASP A 247 15.26 5.33 9.85
N ASP A 248 14.80 5.27 11.11
CA ASP A 248 14.68 6.46 12.00
C ASP A 248 16.03 6.94 12.59
N ASP A 249 17.15 6.24 12.33
CA ASP A 249 18.50 6.71 12.72
C ASP A 249 19.35 7.20 11.53
N ASP A 250 18.86 7.11 10.27
CA ASP A 250 19.67 7.41 9.07
C ASP A 250 19.08 8.52 8.14
N GLU A 251 18.00 9.20 8.52
CA GLU A 251 17.50 10.41 7.81
C GLU A 251 17.23 11.58 8.78
N ASP A 252 18.29 12.18 9.31
CA ASP A 252 18.36 13.63 9.58
C ASP A 252 19.80 13.99 10.01
N ASP A 253 20.72 14.11 9.04
CA ASP A 253 21.83 15.06 9.15
C ASP A 253 22.38 15.38 7.75
N ASP A 254 21.79 16.42 7.16
CA ASP A 254 22.43 17.27 6.16
C ASP A 254 23.82 17.71 6.68
N ASP A 255 24.87 17.48 5.89
CA ASP A 255 26.13 18.23 5.87
C ASP A 255 26.76 18.59 7.24
N TYR A 256 27.25 17.59 8.00
CA TYR A 256 28.34 17.85 8.96
C TYR A 256 29.49 16.87 8.80
N ASP A 257 30.57 17.40 8.21
CA ASP A 257 31.93 16.86 8.13
C ASP A 257 32.47 16.53 9.53
N TYR A 258 32.16 15.34 10.05
CA TYR A 258 32.85 14.78 11.21
C TYR A 258 34.13 14.08 10.76
N ARG A 259 35.16 14.88 10.46
CA ARG A 259 36.54 14.46 10.65
C ARG A 259 36.77 14.23 12.14
N LEU A 260 36.66 12.98 12.60
CA LEU A 260 37.29 12.59 13.87
C LEU A 260 38.81 12.52 13.65
N CYS A 261 39.50 13.53 14.18
CA CYS A 261 40.92 13.49 14.50
C CYS A 261 41.19 12.51 15.65
#